data_AF-X1JVK2-F1
#
_entry.id   AF-X1JVK2-F1
#
_cell.length_a   1.000
_cell.length_b   1.000
_cell.length_c   1.000
_cell.angle_alpha   90.00
_cell.angle_beta   90.00
_cell.angle_gamma   90.00
#
_symmetry.space_group_name_H-M   'P 1'
#
loop_
_entity.id
_entity.type
_entity.pdbx_description
1 polymer ?
#
loop_
_entity_poly.entity_id
_entity_poly.type
_entity_poly.pdbx_seq_one_letter_code
_entity_poly.pdbx_strand_id
1 'polypeptide(L)' 'EDRFNVLLFAGGSRIFSEHSLPATKANISNAINLIDNQRGGGGTELLPALKRALALKGTEDYSRSFVIV' A
#
# COMPACT_ATOMS: atom_id res chain seq x y z
N GLU A 1 -3.54 10.78 -15.07
CA GLU A 1 -3.70 9.34 -14.75
C GLU A 1 -3.34 9.11 -13.31
N ASP A 2 -4.01 8.24 -12.58
CA ASP A 2 -3.72 8.01 -11.15
C ASP A 2 -2.81 6.80 -10.93
N ARG A 3 -2.06 6.85 -9.82
CA ARG A 3 -1.19 5.78 -9.36
C ARG A 3 -1.44 5.48 -7.90
N PHE A 4 -1.29 4.21 -7.53
CA PHE A 4 -1.57 3.77 -6.16
C PHE A 4 -0.64 2.65 -5.72
N ASN A 5 -0.60 2.45 -4.41
CA ASN A 5 0.07 1.33 -3.76
C ASN A 5 -0.69 0.99 -2.49
N VAL A 6 -0.53 -0.23 -1.98
CA VAL A 6 -1.20 -0.69 -0.75
C VAL A 6 -0.14 -1.23 0.20
N LEU A 7 -0.21 -0.79 1.46
CA LEU A 7 0.61 -1.30 2.56
C LEU A 7 -0.30 -1.79 3.67
N LEU A 8 -0.12 -3.06 4.05
CA LEU A 8 -0.86 -3.74 5.11
C LEU A 8 0.00 -3.68 6.37
N PHE A 9 -0.53 -3.15 7.47
CA PHE A 9 0.25 -2.83 8.67
C PHE A 9 0.19 -3.88 9.80
N ALA A 10 -0.80 -4.77 9.82
CA ALA A 10 -0.94 -5.77 10.88
C ALA A 10 -0.10 -7.04 10.59
N GLY A 11 0.43 -7.68 11.64
CA GLY A 11 1.01 -9.04 11.58
C GLY A 11 2.32 -9.21 10.79
N GLY A 12 2.88 -8.12 10.28
CA GLY A 12 4.04 -8.11 9.39
C GLY A 12 3.73 -7.20 8.20
N SER A 13 4.49 -6.12 8.04
CA SER A 13 4.16 -5.14 7.00
C SER A 13 4.32 -5.76 5.60
N ARG A 14 3.23 -5.84 4.84
CA ARG A 14 3.24 -6.33 3.45
C ARG A 14 2.93 -5.17 2.53
N ILE A 15 3.72 -5.04 1.47
CA ILE A 15 3.51 -4.02 0.44
C ILE A 15 3.07 -4.69 -0.86
N PHE A 16 2.18 -4.03 -1.60
CA PHE A 16 1.72 -4.51 -2.89
C PHE A 16 2.81 -4.40 -3.98
N SER A 17 3.54 -3.28 -4.00
CA SER A 17 4.64 -3.05 -4.93
C SER A 17 5.71 -2.14 -4.32
N GLU A 18 6.94 -2.15 -4.84
CA GLU A 18 8.00 -1.23 -4.40
C GLU A 18 7.76 0.23 -4.83
N HIS A 19 6.87 0.44 -5.79
CA HIS A 19 6.52 1.77 -6.33
C HIS A 19 5.04 1.82 -6.69
N SER A 20 4.47 3.03 -6.76
CA SER A 20 3.06 3.20 -7.13
C SER A 20 2.81 2.79 -8.58
N LEU A 21 1.88 1.86 -8.76
CA LEU A 21 1.50 1.33 -10.06
C LEU A 21 0.34 2.14 -10.67
N PRO A 22 0.19 2.18 -12.01
CA PRO A 22 -0.98 2.79 -12.64
C PRO A 22 -2.27 2.12 -12.17
N ALA A 23 -3.34 2.91 -11.99
CA ALA A 23 -4.66 2.45 -11.56
C ALA A 23 -5.44 1.70 -12.67
N THR A 24 -4.81 0.69 -13.29
CA THR A 24 -5.45 -0.20 -14.26
C THR A 24 -6.37 -1.20 -13.56
N LYS A 25 -7.39 -1.70 -14.27
CA LYS A 25 -8.29 -2.75 -13.76
C LYS A 25 -7.52 -3.96 -13.21
N ALA A 26 -6.47 -4.40 -13.93
CA ALA A 26 -5.64 -5.53 -13.51
C ALA A 26 -4.91 -5.26 -12.18
N ASN A 27 -4.30 -4.09 -12.03
CA ASN A 27 -3.60 -3.74 -10.78
C ASN A 27 -4.57 -3.59 -9.61
N ILE A 28 -5.75 -3.01 -9.84
CA ILE A 28 -6.81 -2.90 -8.83
C ILE A 28 -7.27 -4.27 -8.37
N SER A 29 -7.59 -5.19 -9.29
CA SER A 29 -7.96 -6.57 -8.94
C SER A 29 -6.86 -7.29 -8.16
N ASN A 30 -5.60 -7.12 -8.55
CA ASN A 30 -4.47 -7.72 -7.83
C ASN A 30 -4.33 -7.17 -6.40
N ALA A 31 -4.55 -5.88 -6.20
CA ALA A 31 -4.51 -5.25 -4.89
C ALA A 31 -5.68 -5.70 -3.99
N ILE A 32 -6.89 -5.82 -4.55
CA ILE A 32 -8.05 -6.36 -3.82
C ILE A 32 -7.76 -7.81 -3.40
N ASN A 33 -7.30 -8.65 -4.32
CA ASN A 33 -6.92 -10.03 -3.99
C ASN A 33 -5.83 -10.09 -2.90
N LEU A 34 -4.88 -9.14 -2.88
CA LEU A 34 -3.88 -9.07 -1.82
C LEU A 34 -4.53 -8.80 -0.46
N ILE A 35 -5.47 -7.85 -0.39
CA ILE A 35 -6.20 -7.46 0.81
C ILE A 35 -7.06 -8.63 1.31
N ASP A 36 -7.86 -9.24 0.44
CA ASP A 36 -8.79 -10.34 0.78
C ASP A 36 -8.07 -11.59 1.28
N ASN A 37 -6.85 -11.84 0.77
CA ASN A 37 -6.04 -12.97 1.22
C ASN A 37 -5.31 -12.72 2.54
N GLN A 38 -5.37 -11.52 3.12
CA GLN A 38 -4.83 -11.30 4.45
C GLN A 38 -5.80 -11.80 5.52
N ARG A 39 -5.30 -12.67 6.39
CA ARG A 39 -5.97 -13.01 7.64
C ARG A 39 -5.55 -11.99 8.68
N GLY A 40 -6.52 -11.29 9.26
CA GLY A 40 -6.27 -10.38 10.37
C GLY A 40 -5.59 -11.10 11.53
N GLY A 41 -4.50 -10.53 12.03
CA GLY A 41 -3.71 -11.09 13.12
C GLY A 41 -2.53 -10.18 13.46
N GLY A 42 -2.08 -10.22 14.71
CA GLY A 42 -1.07 -9.29 15.24
C GLY A 42 -1.67 -7.99 15.77
N GLY A 43 -0.80 -7.06 16.17
CA GLY A 43 -1.18 -5.75 16.69
C GLY A 43 -1.25 -4.65 15.62
N THR A 44 -1.60 -3.45 16.06
CA THR A 44 -1.61 -2.24 15.22
C THR A 44 -0.21 -1.61 15.19
N GLU A 45 0.49 -1.75 14.07
CA GLU A 45 1.87 -1.25 13.90
C GLU A 45 1.91 0.01 12.99
N LEU A 46 1.18 1.06 13.36
CA LEU A 46 1.03 2.27 12.53
C LEU A 46 2.36 3.02 12.30
N LEU A 47 3.16 3.20 13.35
CA LEU A 47 4.42 3.95 13.22
C LEU A 47 5.42 3.26 12.27
N PRO A 48 5.69 1.95 12.40
CA PRO A 48 6.49 1.22 11.41
C PRO A 48 5.90 1.28 9.99
N ALA A 49 4.58 1.16 9.86
CA ALA A 49 3.90 1.22 8.57
C ALA A 49 4.07 2.57 7.88
N LEU A 50 3.89 3.67 8.62
CA LEU A 50 4.09 5.04 8.12
C LEU A 50 5.54 5.30 7.73
N LYS A 51 6.51 4.90 8.57
CA LYS A 51 7.94 5.02 8.23
C LYS A 51 8.25 4.32 6.91
N ARG A 52 7.72 3.11 6.72
CA ARG A 52 7.91 2.34 5.48
C ARG A 52 7.23 3.03 4.29
N ALA A 53 5.99 3.50 4.45
CA ALA A 53 5.24 4.15 3.39
C ALA A 53 5.91 5.47 2.92
N LEU A 54 6.44 6.25 3.86
CA LEU A 54 7.16 7.50 3.58
C LEU A 54 8.53 7.26 2.94
N ALA A 55 9.19 6.14 3.23
CA ALA A 55 10.47 5.76 2.62
C ALA A 55 10.34 5.27 1.16
N LEU A 56 9.14 4.96 0.68
CA LEU A 56 8.92 4.57 -0.72
C LEU A 56 9.19 5.75 -1.64
N LYS A 57 9.90 5.51 -2.74
CA LYS A 57 10.15 6.53 -3.77
C LYS A 57 8.82 7.13 -4.25
N GLY A 58 8.78 8.45 -4.34
CA GLY A 58 7.69 9.21 -4.95
C GLY A 58 7.53 8.88 -6.43
N THR A 59 6.44 9.37 -7.04
CA THR A 59 6.34 9.47 -8.50
C THR A 59 6.49 10.94 -8.85
N GLU A 60 7.46 11.25 -9.71
CA GLU A 60 7.73 12.62 -10.17
C GLU A 60 6.51 13.19 -10.88
N ASP A 61 6.20 14.48 -10.66
CA ASP A 61 5.01 15.19 -11.15
C ASP A 61 3.65 14.73 -10.57
N TYR A 62 3.65 14.00 -9.45
CA TYR A 62 2.43 13.58 -8.75
C TYR A 62 2.35 14.12 -7.33
N SER A 63 1.17 14.61 -6.96
CA SER A 63 0.80 14.79 -5.56
C SER A 63 0.62 13.42 -4.89
N ARG A 64 1.14 13.26 -3.67
CA ARG A 64 1.04 12.04 -2.88
C ARG A 64 0.17 12.25 -1.66
N SER A 65 -0.86 11.41 -1.52
CA SER A 65 -1.75 11.36 -0.36
C SER A 65 -1.72 9.96 0.26
N PHE A 66 -1.85 9.90 1.59
CA PHE A 66 -1.97 8.65 2.34
C PHE A 66 -3.36 8.58 2.97
N VAL A 67 -4.01 7.44 2.84
CA VAL A 67 -5.30 7.14 3.49
C VAL A 67 -5.07 5.92 4.37
N ILE A 68 -5.48 6.00 5.63
CA ILE A 68 -5.39 4.91 6.60
C ILE A 68 -6.83 4.53 6.94
N VAL A 69 -7.15 3.24 6.81
CA VAL A 69 -8.48 2.66 7.02
C VAL A 69 -8.38 1.51 8.01
#